data_AF-A0A0G1QFI2-F1
#
_entry.id   AF-A0A0G1QFI2-F1
#
_cell.length_a   1.000
_cell.length_b   1.000
_cell.length_c   1.000
_cell.angle_alpha   90.00
_cell.angle_beta   90.00
_cell.angle_gamma   90.00
#
_symmetry.space_group_name_H-M   'P 1'
#
loop_
_entity.id
_entity.type
_entity.pdbx_description
1 polymer ?
#
loop_
_entity_poly.entity_id
_entity_poly.type
_entity_poly.pdbx_seq_one_letter_code
_entity_poly.pdbx_strand_id
1 'polypeptide(L)'
;METKKLNKKVLWGIGIASTTLVGALWLLNRHKDKSADERDIELDRRDEARMTLLDERLAEINLKIEFEEDERVVETLKELKSQVSQEKQRVSSWRELPRQLRLAMEVCEETAAKCEHELELREQQSPDDNPNSG
;
A
#
# COMPACT_ATOMS: atom_id res chain seq x y z
N MET A 1 -7.31 -39.29 -13.87
CA MET A 1 -7.88 -37.94 -13.71
C MET A 1 -6.73 -37.00 -13.37
N GLU A 2 -6.27 -36.20 -14.32
CA GLU A 2 -5.23 -35.21 -14.07
C GLU A 2 -5.86 -33.98 -13.41
N THR A 3 -5.45 -33.66 -12.19
CA THR A 3 -5.81 -32.40 -11.52
C THR A 3 -5.13 -31.25 -12.25
N LYS A 4 -5.92 -30.40 -12.92
CA LYS A 4 -5.45 -29.11 -13.45
C LYS A 4 -4.82 -28.33 -12.29
N LYS A 5 -3.48 -28.20 -12.30
CA LYS A 5 -2.74 -27.39 -11.33
C LYS A 5 -3.36 -25.99 -11.31
N LEU A 6 -3.97 -25.61 -10.20
CA LEU A 6 -4.48 -24.25 -10.02
C LEU A 6 -3.30 -23.28 -10.18
N ASN A 7 -3.46 -22.30 -11.06
CA ASN A 7 -2.44 -21.31 -11.35
C ASN A 7 -2.21 -20.46 -10.10
N LYS A 8 -0.97 -20.39 -9.60
CA LYS A 8 -0.61 -19.65 -8.37
C LYS A 8 -1.14 -18.21 -8.40
N LYS A 9 -1.12 -17.53 -9.55
CA LYS A 9 -1.65 -16.15 -9.69
C LYS A 9 -3.14 -16.04 -9.38
N VAL A 10 -3.93 -17.07 -9.70
CA VAL A 10 -5.36 -17.13 -9.39
C VAL A 10 -5.58 -17.35 -7.89
N LEU A 11 -4.77 -18.19 -7.26
CA LEU A 11 -4.81 -18.38 -5.80
C LEU A 11 -4.43 -17.11 -5.04
N TRP A 12 -3.41 -16.38 -5.49
CA TRP A 12 -3.06 -15.07 -4.94
C TRP A 12 -4.17 -14.03 -5.16
N GLY A 13 -4.80 -14.01 -6.34
CA GLY A 13 -5.94 -13.13 -6.60
C GLY A 13 -7.17 -13.42 -5.73
N ILE A 14 -7.47 -14.69 -5.47
CA ILE A 14 -8.55 -15.10 -4.56
C ILE A 14 -8.20 -14.78 -3.11
N GLY A 15 -6.94 -14.99 -2.71
CA GLY A 15 -6.42 -14.64 -1.39
C GLY A 15 -6.62 -13.17 -1.10
N ILE A 16 -6.13 -12.29 -1.99
CA ILE A 16 -6.24 -10.83 -1.88
C ILE A 16 -7.70 -10.40 -1.79
N ALA A 17 -8.56 -10.86 -2.70
CA ALA A 17 -9.99 -10.52 -2.68
C ALA A 17 -10.71 -10.94 -1.39
N SER A 18 -10.33 -12.10 -0.84
CA SER A 18 -10.91 -12.62 0.41
C SER A 18 -10.44 -11.80 1.63
N THR A 19 -9.17 -11.42 1.69
CA THR A 19 -8.64 -10.52 2.74
C THR A 19 -9.21 -9.12 2.64
N THR A 20 -9.44 -8.60 1.43
CA THR A 20 -10.12 -7.30 1.23
C THR A 20 -11.54 -7.32 1.77
N LEU A 21 -12.29 -8.39 1.50
CA LEU A 21 -13.65 -8.53 1.98
C LEU A 21 -13.70 -8.65 3.52
N VAL A 22 -12.80 -9.44 4.11
CA VAL A 22 -12.70 -9.61 5.57
C VAL A 22 -12.22 -8.34 6.26
N GLY A 23 -11.26 -7.60 5.69
CA GLY A 23 -10.79 -6.33 6.25
C GLY A 23 -11.81 -5.21 6.11
N ALA A 24 -12.57 -5.17 5.01
CA ALA A 24 -13.71 -4.25 4.88
C ALA A 24 -14.79 -4.58 5.93
N LEU A 25 -15.11 -5.86 6.13
CA LEU A 25 -16.00 -6.32 7.20
C LEU A 25 -15.47 -5.98 8.60
N TRP A 26 -14.15 -6.08 8.83
CA TRP A 26 -13.53 -5.72 10.10
C TRP A 26 -13.56 -4.21 10.36
N LEU A 27 -13.29 -3.36 9.36
CA LEU A 27 -13.46 -1.91 9.50
C LEU A 27 -14.93 -1.56 9.76
N LEU A 28 -15.86 -2.16 9.02
CA LEU A 28 -17.30 -1.99 9.30
C LEU A 28 -17.67 -2.39 10.73
N ASN A 29 -17.03 -3.43 11.29
CA ASN A 29 -17.28 -3.91 12.65
C ASN A 29 -16.53 -3.08 13.73
N ARG A 30 -15.33 -2.58 13.45
CA ARG A 30 -14.56 -1.67 14.32
C ARG A 30 -15.27 -0.34 14.50
N HIS A 31 -16.00 0.08 13.48
CA HIS A 31 -16.81 1.29 13.51
C HIS A 31 -18.31 0.98 13.65
N LYS A 32 -18.68 -0.20 14.15
CA LYS A 32 -20.07 -0.63 14.38
C LYS A 32 -20.84 0.35 15.27
N ASP A 33 -20.17 0.90 16.27
CA ASP A 33 -20.77 1.82 17.24
C ASP A 33 -20.68 3.30 16.80
N LYS A 34 -20.02 3.58 15.68
CA LYS A 34 -19.96 4.93 15.10
C LYS A 34 -21.11 5.14 14.12
N SER A 35 -21.59 6.38 14.03
CA SER A 35 -22.56 6.74 12.99
C SER A 35 -21.93 6.66 11.59
N ALA A 36 -22.75 6.64 10.54
CA ALA A 36 -22.23 6.68 9.17
C ALA A 36 -21.36 7.92 8.94
N ASP A 37 -21.79 9.07 9.46
CA ASP A 37 -21.13 10.36 9.34
C ASP A 37 -19.80 10.41 10.09
N GLU A 38 -19.74 9.84 11.31
CA GLU A 38 -18.49 9.78 12.08
C GLU A 38 -17.41 8.95 11.35
N ARG A 39 -17.82 7.89 10.64
CA ARG A 39 -16.91 7.08 9.82
C ARG A 39 -16.43 7.83 8.58
N ASP A 40 -17.29 8.63 7.97
CA ASP A 40 -16.94 9.43 6.79
C ASP A 40 -15.93 10.51 7.17
N ILE A 41 -16.18 11.21 8.28
CA ILE A 41 -15.28 12.22 8.84
C ILE A 41 -13.90 11.62 9.15
N GLU A 42 -13.84 10.40 9.70
CA GLU A 42 -12.57 9.75 10.03
C GLU A 42 -11.81 9.27 8.79
N LEU A 43 -12.51 8.79 7.76
CA LEU A 43 -11.91 8.47 6.47
C LEU A 43 -11.37 9.72 5.78
N ASP A 44 -12.12 10.83 5.79
CA ASP A 44 -11.66 12.11 5.25
C ASP A 44 -10.44 12.66 5.99
N ARG A 45 -10.43 12.60 7.32
CA ARG A 45 -9.26 13.01 8.12
C ARG A 45 -8.01 12.20 7.82
N ARG A 46 -8.15 10.89 7.57
CA ARG A 46 -7.01 10.03 7.20
C ARG A 46 -6.48 10.38 5.80
N ASP A 47 -7.38 10.59 4.84
CA ASP A 47 -6.97 11.00 3.50
C ASP A 47 -6.32 12.39 3.52
N GLU A 48 -6.82 13.32 4.34
CA GLU A 48 -6.19 14.61 4.59
C GLU A 48 -4.79 14.46 5.21
N ALA A 49 -4.65 13.67 6.26
CA ALA A 49 -3.35 13.41 6.89
C ALA A 49 -2.35 12.77 5.92
N ARG A 50 -2.81 11.84 5.08
CA ARG A 50 -1.99 11.20 4.04
C ARG A 50 -1.55 12.21 2.98
N MET A 51 -2.45 13.09 2.54
CA MET A 51 -2.11 14.17 1.59
C MET A 51 -1.07 15.12 2.18
N THR A 52 -1.23 15.52 3.45
CA THR A 52 -0.25 16.38 4.15
C THR A 52 1.12 15.71 4.23
N LEU A 53 1.19 14.43 4.59
CA LEU A 53 2.45 13.68 4.64
C LEU A 53 3.14 13.62 3.26
N LEU A 54 2.37 13.37 2.19
CA LEU A 54 2.91 13.34 0.83
C LEU A 54 3.40 14.72 0.39
N ASP A 55 2.71 15.80 0.79
CA ASP A 55 3.15 17.17 0.55
C ASP A 55 4.46 17.51 1.27
N GLU A 56 4.57 17.16 2.55
CA GLU A 56 5.80 17.31 3.33
C GLU A 56 6.95 16.52 2.68
N ARG A 57 6.69 15.29 2.23
CA ARG A 57 7.71 14.47 1.57
C ARG A 57 8.16 15.04 0.23
N LEU A 58 7.24 15.60 -0.56
CA LEU A 58 7.60 16.30 -1.80
C LEU A 58 8.44 17.55 -1.52
N ALA A 59 8.09 18.31 -0.48
CA ALA A 59 8.87 19.48 -0.07
C ALA A 59 10.29 19.07 0.36
N GLU A 60 10.44 18.00 1.15
CA GLU A 60 11.73 17.46 1.57
C GLU A 60 12.57 17.00 0.37
N ILE A 61 11.97 16.27 -0.57
CA ILE A 61 12.67 15.80 -1.78
C ILE A 61 13.10 16.97 -2.65
N ASN A 62 12.25 17.99 -2.84
CA ASN A 62 12.60 19.19 -3.60
C ASN A 62 13.79 19.91 -2.97
N LEU A 63 13.78 20.06 -1.64
CA LEU A 63 14.88 20.67 -0.92
C LEU A 63 16.17 19.86 -1.08
N LYS A 64 16.10 18.53 -0.97
CA LYS A 64 17.28 17.66 -1.20
C LYS A 64 17.81 17.79 -2.63
N ILE A 65 16.94 17.86 -3.63
CA ILE A 65 17.38 18.07 -5.03
C ILE A 65 18.09 19.42 -5.20
N GLU A 66 17.64 20.47 -4.51
CA GLU A 66 18.23 21.80 -4.62
C GLU A 66 19.66 21.87 -4.05
N PHE A 67 19.95 21.10 -3.00
CA PHE A 67 21.24 21.10 -2.32
C PHE A 67 22.14 19.91 -2.64
N GLU A 68 21.68 18.95 -3.45
CA GLU A 68 22.47 17.78 -3.82
C GLU A 68 23.35 18.09 -5.04
N GLU A 69 24.65 17.83 -4.89
CA GLU A 69 25.65 18.07 -5.93
C GLU A 69 25.91 16.81 -6.78
N ASP A 70 25.60 15.61 -6.26
CA ASP A 70 25.73 14.36 -6.99
C ASP A 70 24.56 14.14 -7.97
N GLU A 71 24.85 14.21 -9.27
CA GLU A 71 23.88 14.06 -10.35
C GLU A 71 23.13 12.70 -10.31
N ARG A 72 23.76 11.62 -9.84
CA ARG A 72 23.10 10.30 -9.72
C ARG A 72 22.10 10.29 -8.58
N VAL A 73 22.43 10.93 -7.47
CA VAL A 73 21.53 11.07 -6.33
C VAL A 73 20.36 11.97 -6.71
N VAL A 74 20.61 13.08 -7.42
CA VAL A 74 19.57 13.95 -7.96
C VAL A 74 18.60 13.18 -8.86
N GLU A 75 19.09 12.32 -9.76
CA GLU A 75 18.22 11.55 -10.65
C GLU A 75 17.36 10.54 -9.88
N THR A 76 17.95 9.88 -8.88
CA THR A 76 17.22 8.98 -7.97
C THR A 76 16.14 9.75 -7.18
N LEU A 77 16.45 10.97 -6.71
CA LEU A 77 15.50 11.83 -6.01
C LEU A 77 14.36 12.32 -6.92
N LYS A 78 14.63 12.57 -8.21
CA LYS A 78 13.58 12.91 -9.19
C LYS A 78 12.64 11.73 -9.44
N GLU A 79 13.18 10.51 -9.53
CA GLU A 79 12.36 9.31 -9.65
C GLU A 79 11.48 9.14 -8.41
N LEU A 80 12.06 9.27 -7.21
CA LEU A 80 11.30 9.24 -5.96
C LEU A 80 10.24 10.34 -5.90
N LYS A 81 10.56 11.57 -6.33
CA LYS A 81 9.59 12.67 -6.43
C LYS A 81 8.43 12.31 -7.36
N SER A 82 8.71 11.68 -8.50
CA SER A 82 7.69 11.22 -9.45
C SER A 82 6.77 10.20 -8.81
N GLN A 83 7.34 9.19 -8.11
CA GLN A 83 6.58 8.18 -7.39
C GLN A 83 5.67 8.80 -6.32
N VAL A 84 6.21 9.69 -5.47
CA VAL A 84 5.43 10.39 -4.44
C VAL A 84 4.33 11.28 -5.05
N SER A 85 4.61 11.91 -6.20
CA SER A 85 3.61 12.72 -6.91
C SER A 85 2.47 11.88 -7.48
N GLN A 86 2.78 10.71 -8.05
CA GLN A 86 1.79 9.75 -8.51
C GLN A 86 0.94 9.23 -7.36
N GLU A 87 1.57 8.95 -6.21
CA GLU A 87 0.86 8.53 -5.00
C GLU A 87 -0.09 9.61 -4.50
N LYS A 88 0.36 10.87 -4.48
CA LYS A 88 -0.50 12.02 -4.13
C LYS A 88 -1.68 12.15 -5.07
N GLN A 89 -1.46 12.00 -6.38
CA GLN A 89 -2.53 12.03 -7.36
C GLN A 89 -3.52 10.86 -7.16
N ARG A 90 -3.00 9.67 -6.83
CA ARG A 90 -3.80 8.48 -6.53
C ARG A 90 -4.72 8.72 -5.33
N VAL A 91 -4.18 9.20 -4.20
CA VAL A 91 -4.98 9.55 -3.02
C VAL A 91 -6.03 10.61 -3.36
N SER A 92 -5.67 11.65 -4.13
CA SER A 92 -6.62 12.67 -4.57
C SER A 92 -7.78 12.07 -5.39
N SER A 93 -7.48 11.17 -6.34
CA SER A 93 -8.51 10.48 -7.14
C SER A 93 -9.40 9.57 -6.29
N TRP A 94 -8.86 8.97 -5.23
CA TRP A 94 -9.65 8.09 -4.37
C TRP A 94 -10.67 8.84 -3.55
N ARG A 95 -10.39 10.10 -3.19
CA ARG A 95 -11.35 10.96 -2.48
C ARG A 95 -12.63 11.20 -3.29
N GLU A 96 -12.57 11.11 -4.61
CA GLU A 96 -13.73 11.22 -5.50
C GLU A 96 -14.58 9.94 -5.53
N LEU A 97 -14.06 8.81 -5.03
CA LEU A 97 -14.77 7.54 -5.04
C LEU A 97 -15.79 7.44 -3.89
N PRO A 98 -16.88 6.67 -4.10
CA PRO A 98 -17.78 6.28 -3.03
C PRO A 98 -17.04 5.70 -1.82
N ARG A 99 -17.53 6.02 -0.63
CA ARG A 99 -16.93 5.61 0.66
C ARG A 99 -16.63 4.12 0.76
N GLN A 100 -17.52 3.25 0.28
CA GLN A 100 -17.32 1.80 0.34
C GLN A 100 -16.11 1.36 -0.50
N LEU A 101 -15.86 2.04 -1.62
CA LEU A 101 -14.69 1.79 -2.46
C LEU A 101 -13.42 2.32 -1.80
N ARG A 102 -13.44 3.54 -1.23
CA ARG A 102 -12.31 4.09 -0.46
C ARG A 102 -11.88 3.16 0.68
N LEU A 103 -12.84 2.63 1.46
CA LEU A 103 -12.56 1.66 2.53
C LEU A 103 -11.99 0.33 2.00
N ALA A 104 -12.52 -0.17 0.89
CA ALA A 104 -11.99 -1.40 0.28
C ALA A 104 -10.55 -1.20 -0.22
N MET A 105 -10.23 -0.03 -0.77
CA MET A 105 -8.88 0.29 -1.25
C MET A 105 -7.87 0.40 -0.11
N GLU A 106 -8.23 1.06 0.99
CA GLU A 106 -7.36 1.14 2.18
C GLU A 106 -7.04 -0.25 2.73
N VAL A 107 -8.04 -1.14 2.79
CA VAL A 107 -7.82 -2.53 3.22
C VAL A 107 -6.90 -3.28 2.24
N CYS A 108 -7.08 -3.08 0.93
CA CYS A 108 -6.18 -3.66 -0.06
C CYS A 108 -4.73 -3.20 0.16
N GLU A 109 -4.51 -1.91 0.41
CA GLU A 109 -3.17 -1.37 0.67
C GLU A 109 -2.54 -1.91 1.95
N GLU A 110 -3.29 -1.89 3.07
CA GLU A 110 -2.80 -2.44 4.34
C GLU A 110 -2.46 -3.93 4.22
N THR A 111 -3.26 -4.67 3.46
CA THR A 111 -3.03 -6.09 3.21
C THR A 111 -1.81 -6.30 2.33
N ALA A 112 -1.68 -5.52 1.25
CA ALA A 112 -0.52 -5.58 0.36
C ALA A 112 0.78 -5.29 1.13
N ALA A 113 0.81 -4.23 1.93
CA ALA A 113 1.97 -3.86 2.76
C ALA A 113 2.34 -4.98 3.76
N LYS A 114 1.35 -5.63 4.38
CA LYS A 114 1.60 -6.79 5.26
C LYS A 114 2.16 -7.98 4.50
N CYS A 115 1.63 -8.27 3.31
CA CYS A 115 2.15 -9.34 2.47
C CYS A 115 3.57 -9.07 1.98
N GLU A 116 3.88 -7.84 1.56
CA GLU A 116 5.23 -7.42 1.17
C GLU A 116 6.20 -7.59 2.35
N HIS A 117 5.82 -7.13 3.55
CA HIS A 117 6.63 -7.31 4.74
C HIS A 117 6.87 -8.78 5.10
N GLU A 118 5.84 -9.63 5.00
CA GLU A 118 6.00 -11.08 5.23
C GLU A 118 6.89 -11.74 4.18
N LEU A 119 6.87 -11.27 2.93
CA LEU A 119 7.76 -11.75 1.88
C LEU A 119 9.21 -11.35 2.18
N GLU A 120 9.46 -10.10 2.55
CA GLU A 120 10.79 -9.62 2.96
C GLU A 120 11.35 -10.43 4.14
N LEU A 121 10.51 -10.71 5.16
CA LEU A 121 10.90 -11.53 6.30
C LEU A 121 11.29 -12.97 5.89
N ARG A 122 10.61 -13.56 4.90
CA ARG A 122 10.93 -14.90 4.39
C ARG A 122 12.18 -14.92 3.53
N GLU A 123 12.41 -13.87 2.74
CA GLU A 123 13.63 -13.70 1.96
C GLU A 123 14.86 -13.54 2.86
N GLN A 124 14.72 -12.83 3.98
CA GLN A 124 15.78 -12.68 4.99
C GLN A 124 16.01 -13.97 5.81
N GLN A 125 15.01 -14.83 5.92
CA GLN A 125 15.05 -16.10 6.65
C GLN A 125 15.36 -17.32 5.78
N SER A 126 15.78 -17.14 4.53
CA SER A 126 16.23 -18.24 3.66
C SER A 126 17.77 -18.35 3.70
N PRO A 127 18.37 -19.06 4.68
CA PRO A 127 19.77 -19.47 4.56
C PRO A 127 19.83 -20.61 3.54
N ASP A 128 20.64 -20.44 2.51
CA ASP A 128 21.18 -21.47 1.62
C ASP A 128 20.58 -22.89 1.75
N ASP A 129 19.56 -23.20 0.94
CA ASP A 129 19.35 -24.57 0.47
C ASP A 129 20.48 -24.90 -0.53
N ASN A 130 21.70 -25.10 -0.03
CA ASN A 130 22.81 -25.61 -0.80
C ASN A 130 22.96 -27.14 -0.53
N PRO A 131 22.47 -28.01 -1.43
CA PRO A 131 22.51 -29.46 -1.22
C PRO A 131 23.92 -30.09 -1.41
N ASN A 132 25.00 -29.32 -1.55
CA ASN A 132 26.35 -29.81 -1.85
C ASN A 132 27.38 -29.68 -0.70
N SER A 133 26.95 -29.77 0.56
CA SER A 133 27.85 -29.73 1.73
C SER A 133 28.27 -31.11 2.25
N GLY A 134 28.50 -32.09 1.36
CA GLY A 134 28.89 -33.46 1.72
C GLY A 134 29.78 -34.12 0.67
#